data_AF-A0AAD5EI81-F1
#
_entry.id   AF-A0AAD5EI81-F1
#
_cell.length_a   1.000
_cell.length_b   1.000
_cell.length_c   1.000
_cell.angle_alpha   90.00
_cell.angle_beta   90.00
_cell.angle_gamma   90.00
#
_symmetry.space_group_name_H-M   'P 1'
#
loop_
_entity.id
_entity.type
_entity.pdbx_description
1 polymer ?
#
loop_
_entity_poly.entity_id
_entity_poly.type
_entity_poly.pdbx_seq_one_letter_code
_entity_poly.pdbx_strand_id
1 'polypeptide(L)'
;MATDNKKALVYSIMEFLEKSCKDGSVKEDSVEGIEVAIQCLGEAFDVDPTDAEQQKQYSTKPATLQNIFDVYLKTKSNKKPAAPSATTSKSAPAASS
;
A
#
# COMPACT_ATOMS: atom_id res chain seq x y z
N MET A 1 13.38 10.95 13.71
CA MET A 1 13.42 9.78 12.81
C MET A 1 12.22 8.85 12.97
N ALA A 2 12.01 8.14 14.10
CA ALA A 2 10.86 7.22 14.21
C ALA A 2 9.49 7.93 14.22
N THR A 3 9.41 9.11 14.82
CA THR A 3 8.20 9.95 14.83
C THR A 3 7.92 10.56 13.45
N ASP A 4 8.95 11.02 12.75
CA ASP A 4 8.83 11.55 11.38
C ASP A 4 8.32 10.51 10.39
N ASN A 5 8.77 9.25 10.50
CA ASN A 5 8.25 8.16 9.67
C ASN A 5 6.77 7.88 9.95
N LYS A 6 6.32 8.02 11.21
CA LYS A 6 4.89 7.88 11.56
C LYS A 6 4.08 9.03 10.99
N LYS A 7 4.57 10.28 11.09
CA LYS A 7 3.90 11.46 10.50
C LYS A 7 3.81 11.34 8.97
N ALA A 8 4.87 10.87 8.31
CA ALA A 8 4.87 10.58 6.87
C ALA A 8 3.84 9.51 6.47
N LEU A 9 3.70 8.45 7.29
CA LEU A 9 2.69 7.42 7.06
C LEU A 9 1.27 8.00 7.20
N VAL A 10 1.01 8.78 8.25
CA VAL A 10 -0.29 9.41 8.48
C VAL A 10 -0.63 10.37 7.34
N TYR A 11 0.31 11.24 6.94
CA TYR A 11 0.16 12.12 5.78
C TYR A 11 -0.23 11.34 4.52
N SER A 12 0.43 10.21 4.28
CA SER A 12 0.15 9.37 3.12
C SER A 12 -1.23 8.69 3.18
N ILE A 13 -1.72 8.37 4.38
CA ILE A 13 -3.09 7.85 4.59
C ILE A 13 -4.11 8.96 4.33
N MET A 14 -3.86 10.18 4.80
CA MET A 14 -4.73 11.34 4.56
C MET A 14 -4.85 11.63 3.06
N GLU A 15 -3.72 11.68 2.33
CA GLU A 15 -3.73 11.88 0.87
C GLU A 15 -4.49 10.76 0.14
N PHE A 16 -4.37 9.51 0.61
CA PHE A 16 -5.12 8.37 0.06
C PHE A 16 -6.64 8.51 0.29
N LEU A 17 -7.05 8.93 1.49
CA LEU A 17 -8.47 9.13 1.83
C LEU A 17 -9.07 10.28 1.03
N GLU A 18 -8.39 11.43 0.94
CA GLU A 18 -8.83 12.57 0.11
C GLU A 18 -8.98 12.19 -1.35
N LYS A 19 -8.02 11.43 -1.88
CA LYS A 19 -8.08 10.94 -3.26
C LYS A 19 -9.25 9.97 -3.45
N SER A 20 -9.49 9.10 -2.48
CA SER A 20 -10.59 8.12 -2.53
C SER A 20 -11.95 8.80 -2.55
N CYS A 21 -12.12 9.90 -1.80
CA CYS A 21 -13.31 10.75 -1.86
C CYS A 21 -13.47 11.41 -3.23
N LYS A 22 -12.38 11.87 -3.85
CA LYS A 22 -12.40 12.55 -5.15
C LYS A 22 -12.59 11.63 -6.35
N ASP A 23 -12.03 10.43 -6.33
CA ASP A 23 -12.07 9.49 -7.47
C ASP A 23 -13.28 8.54 -7.44
N GLY A 24 -14.08 8.58 -6.36
CA GLY A 24 -15.28 7.75 -6.21
C GLY A 24 -14.98 6.32 -5.74
N SER A 25 -13.78 6.06 -5.19
CA SER A 25 -13.45 4.78 -4.56
C SER A 25 -14.30 4.50 -3.30
N VAL A 26 -14.94 5.53 -2.75
CA VAL A 26 -15.84 5.44 -1.58
C VAL A 26 -17.23 5.94 -1.93
N LYS A 27 -18.24 5.45 -1.20
CA LYS A 27 -19.64 5.88 -1.36
C LYS A 27 -19.77 7.35 -0.97
N GLU A 28 -20.62 8.08 -1.68
CA GLU A 28 -20.89 9.50 -1.42
C GLU A 28 -21.36 9.76 0.01
N ASP A 29 -22.29 8.94 0.54
CA ASP A 29 -22.74 8.99 1.94
C ASP A 29 -21.61 8.81 2.98
N SER A 30 -20.44 8.29 2.58
CA SER A 30 -19.29 8.08 3.47
C SER A 30 -18.23 9.17 3.36
N VAL A 31 -18.36 10.10 2.40
CA VAL A 31 -17.36 11.16 2.16
C VAL A 31 -17.24 12.07 3.38
N GLU A 32 -18.37 12.57 3.91
CA GLU A 32 -18.37 13.43 5.10
C GLU A 32 -17.71 12.73 6.31
N GLY A 33 -17.98 11.44 6.50
CA GLY A 33 -17.37 10.65 7.58
C GLY A 33 -15.85 10.47 7.39
N ILE A 34 -15.39 10.36 6.14
CA ILE A 34 -13.97 10.25 5.83
C ILE A 34 -13.26 11.60 6.03
N GLU A 35 -13.90 12.73 5.67
CA GLU A 35 -13.35 14.07 5.91
C GLU A 35 -13.14 14.33 7.41
N VAL A 36 -14.10 13.92 8.26
CA VAL A 36 -13.95 13.96 9.72
C VAL A 36 -12.80 13.06 10.18
N ALA A 37 -12.67 11.86 9.62
CA ALA A 37 -11.58 10.95 9.96
C ALA A 37 -10.20 11.54 9.59
N ILE A 38 -10.08 12.21 8.45
CA ILE A 38 -8.85 12.91 8.03
C ILE A 38 -8.50 13.98 9.07
N GLN A 39 -9.46 14.80 9.49
CA GLN A 39 -9.23 15.82 10.52
C GLN A 39 -8.77 15.21 11.85
N CYS A 40 -9.44 14.15 12.32
CA CYS A 40 -9.04 13.45 13.55
C CYS A 40 -7.63 12.86 13.47
N LEU A 41 -7.22 12.32 12.31
CA LEU A 41 -5.86 11.82 12.10
C LEU A 41 -4.82 12.96 12.12
N GLY A 42 -5.15 14.09 11.51
CA GLY A 42 -4.29 15.27 11.51
C GLY A 42 -4.04 15.80 12.91
N GLU A 43 -5.10 15.96 13.70
CA GLU A 43 -4.99 16.40 15.10
C GLU A 43 -4.26 15.38 15.99
N ALA A 44 -4.55 14.09 15.85
CA ALA A 44 -3.96 13.05 16.70
C ALA A 44 -2.43 12.91 16.51
N PHE A 45 -1.92 13.24 15.33
CA PHE A 45 -0.50 13.08 14.98
C PHE A 45 0.21 14.40 14.71
N ASP A 46 -0.48 15.54 14.86
CA ASP A 46 0.06 16.86 14.57
C ASP A 46 0.60 16.91 13.12
N VAL A 47 -0.27 16.51 12.18
CA VAL A 47 -0.02 16.44 10.74
C VAL A 47 -1.08 17.25 10.00
N ASP A 48 -0.63 18.14 9.11
CA ASP A 48 -1.51 18.97 8.30
C ASP A 48 -1.19 18.77 6.80
N PRO A 49 -2.15 18.25 6.00
CA PRO A 49 -1.96 18.05 4.57
C PRO A 49 -1.90 19.36 3.78
N THR A 50 -2.39 20.45 4.36
CA THR A 50 -2.42 21.80 3.77
C THR A 50 -1.15 22.61 4.06
N ASP A 51 -0.35 22.19 5.05
CA ASP A 51 0.92 22.84 5.36
C ASP A 51 2.00 22.48 4.32
N ALA A 52 2.57 23.50 3.70
CA ALA A 52 3.52 23.34 2.60
C ALA A 52 4.87 22.74 3.05
N GLU A 53 5.28 22.98 4.29
CA GLU A 53 6.55 22.46 4.82
C GLU A 53 6.40 20.98 5.18
N GLN A 54 5.30 20.61 5.84
CA GLN A 54 4.94 19.23 6.10
C GLN A 54 4.71 18.45 4.80
N GLN A 55 4.09 19.06 3.79
CA GLN A 55 3.98 18.44 2.48
C GLN A 55 5.36 18.12 1.89
N LYS A 56 6.35 19.03 1.96
CA LYS A 56 7.72 18.72 1.49
C LYS A 56 8.39 17.63 2.33
N GLN A 57 8.14 17.62 3.64
CA GLN A 57 8.81 16.73 4.57
C GLN A 57 8.23 15.30 4.58
N TYR A 58 6.92 15.17 4.43
CA TYR A 58 6.18 13.93 4.64
C TYR A 58 5.61 13.31 3.36
N SER A 59 5.54 14.06 2.26
CA SER A 59 5.09 13.54 0.97
C SER A 59 5.99 12.40 0.49
N THR A 60 5.38 11.31 0.03
CA THR A 60 6.07 10.16 -0.55
C THR A 60 6.18 10.23 -2.07
N LYS A 61 5.80 11.37 -2.69
CA LYS A 61 5.84 11.55 -4.15
C LYS A 61 7.26 11.30 -4.69
N PRO A 62 7.39 10.63 -5.85
CA PRO A 62 6.35 10.27 -6.81
C PRO A 62 5.55 8.98 -6.47
N ALA A 63 5.90 8.26 -5.40
CA ALA A 63 5.17 7.07 -4.99
C ALA A 63 3.94 7.44 -4.14
N THR A 64 2.88 6.65 -4.26
CA THR A 64 1.70 6.74 -3.39
C THR A 64 1.67 5.56 -2.43
N LEU A 65 1.03 5.73 -1.28
CA LEU A 65 0.85 4.64 -0.30
C LEU A 65 0.24 3.39 -0.94
N GLN A 66 -0.73 3.58 -1.84
CA GLN A 66 -1.38 2.50 -2.57
C GLN A 66 -0.39 1.72 -3.45
N ASN A 67 0.45 2.41 -4.25
CA ASN A 67 1.45 1.74 -5.09
C ASN A 67 2.50 1.00 -4.26
N ILE A 68 2.94 1.59 -3.14
CA ILE A 68 3.89 0.95 -2.22
C ILE A 68 3.28 -0.34 -1.64
N PHE A 69 2.01 -0.26 -1.20
CA PHE A 69 1.29 -1.40 -0.64
C PHE A 69 1.05 -2.50 -1.68
N ASP A 70 0.68 -2.14 -2.92
CA ASP A 70 0.52 -3.09 -4.03
C ASP A 70 1.82 -3.84 -4.34
N VAL A 71 2.95 -3.14 -4.42
CA VAL A 71 4.27 -3.75 -4.64
C VAL A 71 4.63 -4.70 -3.50
N TYR A 72 4.35 -4.31 -2.25
CA TYR A 72 4.56 -5.17 -1.10
C TYR A 72 3.71 -6.44 -1.17
N LEU A 73 2.41 -6.33 -1.48
CA LEU A 73 1.51 -7.47 -1.62
C LEU A 73 1.94 -8.42 -2.76
N LYS A 74 2.35 -7.88 -3.92
CA LYS A 74 2.88 -8.66 -5.04
C LYS A 74 4.14 -9.42 -4.65
N THR A 75 5.08 -8.74 -4.00
CA THR A 75 6.34 -9.36 -3.53
C THR A 75 6.10 -10.43 -2.47
N LYS A 76 5.15 -10.19 -1.55
CA LYS A 76 4.75 -11.15 -0.53
C LYS A 76 4.09 -12.39 -1.16
N SER A 77 3.29 -12.22 -2.21
CA SER A 77 2.64 -13.31 -2.95
C SER A 77 3.65 -14.16 -3.73
N ASN A 78 4.67 -13.53 -4.32
CA ASN A 78 5.78 -14.22 -5.01
C ASN A 78 6.74 -14.98 -4.07
N LYS A 79 6.64 -14.78 -2.74
CA LYS A 79 7.44 -15.50 -1.74
C LYS A 79 6.87 -16.86 -1.35
N LYS A 80 5.77 -17.33 -1.95
CA LYS A 80 5.36 -18.74 -1.84
C LYS A 80 6.44 -19.58 -2.52
N PRO A 81 7.11 -20.51 -1.81
CA PRO A 81 8.08 -21.39 -2.45
C PRO A 81 7.37 -22.11 -3.59
N ALA A 82 7.91 -22.00 -4.80
CA ALA A 82 7.61 -22.95 -5.85
C ALA A 82 7.96 -24.32 -5.28
N ALA A 83 6.95 -25.15 -5.00
CA ALA A 83 7.20 -26.55 -4.77
C ALA A 83 7.93 -27.08 -6.02
N PRO A 84 9.06 -27.79 -5.87
CA PRO A 84 9.69 -28.43 -7.00
C PRO A 84 8.76 -29.56 -7.45
N SER A 85 7.85 -29.29 -8.38
CA SER A 85 7.16 -30.36 -9.08
C SER A 85 8.16 -31.01 -10.03
N ALA A 86 8.70 -32.11 -9.52
CA ALA A 86 9.52 -33.13 -10.15
C ALA A 86 9.48 -33.13 -11.67
N THR A 87 10.66 -32.98 -12.26
CA THR A 87 10.99 -33.54 -13.57
C THR A 87 10.65 -35.03 -13.56
N THR A 88 9.53 -35.41 -14.18
CA THR A 88 9.28 -36.81 -14.55
C THR A 88 10.20 -37.16 -15.70
N SER A 89 11.46 -37.46 -15.39
CA SER A 89 12.34 -38.23 -16.25
C SER A 89 11.78 -39.65 -16.32
N LYS A 90 10.93 -39.91 -17.31
CA LYS A 90 10.52 -41.27 -17.66
C LYS A 90 11.71 -41.97 -18.31
N SER A 91 12.56 -42.57 -17.48
CA SER A 91 13.56 -43.53 -17.91
C SER A 91 12.86 -44.74 -18.55
N ALA A 92 13.08 -44.95 -19.84
CA ALA A 92 12.95 -46.27 -20.45
C ALA A 92 14.13 -47.13 -19.98
N PRO A 93 13.89 -48.43 -19.70
CA PRO A 93 14.68 -49.42 -20.45
C PRO A 93 13.95 -50.72 -20.79
N ALA A 94 14.52 -51.38 -21.81
CA ALA A 94 14.62 -52.83 -22.07
C ALA A 94 13.41 -53.63 -22.63
N ALA A 95 13.54 -54.04 -23.90
CA ALA A 95 13.63 -55.43 -24.45
C ALA A 95 13.02 -56.58 -23.61
N SER A 96 12.40 -57.66 -24.12
CA SER A 96 12.54 -58.41 -25.38
C SER A 96 11.35 -59.37 -25.53
N SER A 97 11.05 -59.82 -26.76
CA SER A 97 10.76 -61.21 -27.22
C SER A 97 9.78 -61.22 -28.39
#